data_AF-A0A2V9L4Z5-F1
#
_entry.id   AF-A0A2V9L4Z5-F1
#
_cell.length_a   1.000
_cell.length_b   1.000
_cell.length_c   1.000
_cell.angle_alpha   90.00
_cell.angle_beta   90.00
_cell.angle_gamma   90.00
#
_symmetry.space_group_name_H-M   'P 1'
#
loop_
_entity.id
_entity.type
_entity.pdbx_description
1 polymer ?
#
loop_
_entity_poly.entity_id
_entity_poly.type
_entity_poly.pdbx_seq_one_letter_code
_entity_poly.pdbx_strand_id
1 'polypeptide(L)'
;MPDSLFSREFQSVFSQVRDAGGTPKAFPSPIDWRDQGISFLMVDRFNNTPQHPVTSPSTIRLTSVFKGNFVGTQDQLAYIKGPGAGATWLSPVLKNVPLEEGTYHGYGIHHSLRADPRFANDPSHADDELRSLVDAAHQLGLYVILDIVLSHTG
;
A
#
# COMPACT_ATOMS: atom_id res chain seq x y z
N MET A 1 -5.43 22.03 20.07
CA MET A 1 -4.65 20.85 19.64
C MET A 1 -4.03 20.31 20.91
N PRO A 2 -4.21 19.03 21.27
CA PRO A 2 -3.62 18.50 22.50
C PRO A 2 -2.09 18.58 22.42
N ASP A 3 -1.48 19.21 23.41
CA ASP A 3 -0.02 19.45 23.45
C ASP A 3 0.79 18.20 23.82
N SER A 4 0.10 17.10 24.16
CA SER A 4 0.72 15.84 24.59
C SER A 4 -0.21 14.65 24.38
N LEU A 5 0.38 13.51 24.01
CA LEU A 5 -0.27 12.20 23.97
C LEU A 5 -0.78 11.74 25.34
N PHE A 6 -0.29 12.35 26.43
CA PHE A 6 -0.75 12.05 27.79
C PHE A 6 -1.72 13.10 28.32
N SER A 7 -2.06 14.13 27.53
CA SER A 7 -3.05 15.12 27.93
C SER A 7 -4.42 14.46 28.12
N ARG A 8 -5.20 14.97 29.07
CA ARG A 8 -6.58 14.50 29.30
C ARG A 8 -7.44 14.62 28.04
N GLU A 9 -7.24 15.67 27.26
CA GLU A 9 -7.95 15.88 25.99
C GLU A 9 -7.63 14.78 24.98
N PHE A 10 -6.34 14.50 24.73
CA PHE A 10 -5.93 13.41 23.83
C PHE A 10 -6.43 12.05 24.33
N GLN A 11 -6.24 11.76 25.62
CA GLN A 11 -6.65 10.48 26.20
C GLN A 11 -8.16 10.29 26.15
N SER A 12 -8.95 11.35 26.31
CA SER A 12 -10.42 11.31 26.19
C SER A 12 -10.86 10.97 24.76
N VAL A 13 -10.25 11.60 23.75
CA VAL A 13 -10.55 11.30 22.34
C VAL A 13 -10.07 9.89 21.98
N PHE A 14 -8.86 9.52 22.41
CA PHE A 14 -8.29 8.20 22.16
C PHE A 14 -9.11 7.08 22.81
N SER A 15 -9.56 7.25 24.05
CA SER A 15 -10.44 6.29 24.72
C SER A 15 -11.79 6.21 24.04
N GLN A 16 -12.37 7.33 23.60
CA GLN A 16 -13.62 7.30 22.84
C GLN A 16 -13.47 6.49 21.55
N VAL A 17 -12.37 6.66 20.81
CA VAL A 17 -12.12 5.88 19.59
C VAL A 17 -11.86 4.40 19.89
N ARG A 18 -11.08 4.10 20.95
CA ARG A 18 -10.82 2.74 21.41
C ARG A 18 -12.10 2.03 21.88
N ASP A 19 -12.99 2.75 22.54
CA ASP A 19 -14.14 2.19 23.26
C ASP A 19 -15.44 2.27 22.41
N ALA A 20 -15.51 3.13 21.38
CA ALA A 20 -16.68 3.29 20.49
C ALA A 20 -16.71 2.37 19.26
N GLY A 21 -15.68 1.56 19.02
CA GLY A 21 -15.65 0.59 17.93
C GLY A 21 -14.92 -0.65 18.40
N GLY A 22 -15.62 -1.79 18.43
CA GLY A 22 -15.09 -3.06 18.95
C GLY A 22 -13.71 -3.38 18.39
N THR A 23 -12.94 -4.18 19.13
CA THR A 23 -11.56 -4.59 18.80
C THR A 23 -11.37 -4.63 17.30
N PRO A 24 -10.52 -3.78 16.70
CA PRO A 24 -10.29 -3.80 15.27
C PRO A 24 -10.06 -5.25 14.87
N LYS A 25 -10.94 -5.79 14.02
CA LYS A 25 -10.82 -7.18 13.56
C LYS A 25 -9.69 -7.21 12.53
N ALA A 26 -8.47 -6.97 13.01
CA ALA A 26 -7.27 -7.05 12.23
C ALA A 26 -7.08 -8.50 11.79
N PHE A 27 -6.61 -8.69 10.56
CA PHE A 27 -6.12 -9.98 10.15
C PHE A 27 -4.88 -10.31 11.01
N PRO A 28 -4.87 -11.41 11.77
CA PRO A 28 -3.78 -11.68 12.70
C PRO A 28 -2.49 -11.92 11.92
N SER A 29 -1.36 -11.43 12.44
CA SER A 29 -0.04 -11.80 11.91
C SER A 29 0.18 -13.31 12.00
N PRO A 30 1.04 -13.89 11.14
CA PRO A 30 1.43 -15.28 11.33
C PRO A 30 2.14 -15.44 12.67
N ILE A 31 2.05 -16.64 13.26
CA ILE A 31 2.82 -16.97 14.46
C ILE A 31 4.34 -16.92 14.21
N ASP A 32 4.73 -17.22 12.97
CA ASP A 32 6.11 -17.20 12.52
C ASP A 32 6.20 -16.80 11.04
N TRP A 33 7.04 -15.82 10.75
CA TRP A 33 7.28 -15.34 9.39
C TRP A 33 8.24 -16.21 8.59
N ARG A 34 9.01 -17.09 9.24
CA ARG A 34 10.02 -17.96 8.57
C ARG A 34 9.42 -18.91 7.55
N ASP A 35 8.15 -19.29 7.73
CA ASP A 35 7.43 -20.18 6.82
C ASP A 35 6.69 -19.43 5.70
N GLN A 36 6.79 -18.10 5.66
CA GLN A 36 6.09 -17.28 4.66
C GLN A 36 7.01 -16.99 3.47
N GLY A 37 6.71 -17.57 2.31
CA GLY A 37 7.28 -17.11 1.05
C GLY A 37 6.78 -15.69 0.75
N ILE A 38 7.71 -14.73 0.60
CA ILE A 38 7.38 -13.32 0.36
C ILE A 38 7.58 -12.99 -1.13
N SER A 39 6.53 -12.49 -1.77
CA SER A 39 6.62 -11.92 -3.12
C SER A 39 6.70 -10.41 -3.03
N PHE A 40 7.86 -9.82 -3.37
CA PHE A 40 7.97 -8.37 -3.52
C PHE A 40 7.43 -7.92 -4.87
N LEU A 41 6.65 -6.83 -4.88
CA LEU A 41 6.18 -6.20 -6.10
C LEU A 41 6.25 -4.68 -6.02
N MET A 42 6.64 -4.09 -7.14
CA MET A 42 6.57 -2.66 -7.35
C MET A 42 5.23 -2.32 -7.98
N VAL A 43 4.39 -1.57 -7.26
CA VAL A 43 2.99 -1.34 -7.64
C VAL A 43 2.89 -0.75 -9.05
N ASP A 44 3.72 0.26 -9.39
CA ASP A 44 3.76 0.87 -10.73
C ASP A 44 4.02 -0.14 -11.86
N ARG A 45 4.72 -1.25 -11.59
CA ARG A 45 5.26 -2.16 -12.61
C ARG A 45 4.52 -3.49 -12.70
N PHE A 46 3.64 -3.79 -11.75
CA PHE A 46 3.10 -5.14 -11.62
C PHE A 46 1.91 -5.40 -12.53
N ASN A 47 0.81 -4.66 -12.36
CA ASN A 47 -0.36 -4.78 -13.22
C ASN A 47 -1.16 -3.47 -13.25
N ASN A 48 -1.65 -3.11 -14.44
CA ASN A 48 -2.47 -1.93 -14.68
C ASN A 48 -3.85 -2.39 -15.15
N THR A 49 -4.88 -2.18 -14.34
CA THR A 49 -6.29 -2.42 -14.70
C THR A 49 -7.04 -1.10 -14.54
N PRO A 50 -7.87 -0.65 -15.50
CA PRO A 50 -8.26 -1.33 -16.75
C PRO A 50 -7.41 -0.97 -17.97
N GLN A 51 -6.29 -0.28 -17.77
CA GLN A 51 -5.52 0.34 -18.86
C GLN A 51 -4.29 -0.49 -19.22
N HIS A 52 -3.86 -0.44 -20.47
CA HIS A 52 -2.54 -0.93 -20.84
C HIS A 52 -1.44 0.01 -20.31
N PRO A 53 -0.21 -0.48 -20.09
CA PRO A 53 0.92 0.36 -19.73
C PRO A 53 1.06 1.53 -20.72
N VAL A 54 1.28 2.74 -20.19
CA VAL A 54 1.36 3.97 -21.01
C VAL A 54 2.63 4.01 -21.88
N THR A 55 3.61 3.16 -21.58
CA THR A 55 4.89 3.09 -22.29
C THR A 55 5.05 1.76 -23.04
N SER A 56 5.46 1.86 -24.31
CA SER A 56 5.87 0.72 -25.13
C SER A 56 7.25 0.21 -24.71
N PRO A 57 7.53 -1.11 -24.76
CA PRO A 57 8.86 -1.67 -24.49
C PRO A 57 9.98 -1.01 -25.30
N SER A 58 9.67 -0.52 -26.51
CA SER A 58 10.64 0.12 -27.41
C SER A 58 11.02 1.57 -27.03
N THR A 59 10.25 2.22 -26.14
CA THR A 59 10.45 3.62 -25.74
C THR A 59 10.70 3.79 -24.25
N ILE A 60 10.99 2.69 -23.55
CA ILE A 60 10.98 2.61 -22.10
C ILE A 60 12.29 3.15 -21.51
N ARG A 61 12.19 4.08 -20.57
CA ARG A 61 13.30 4.45 -19.69
C ARG A 61 13.09 3.76 -18.36
N LEU A 62 14.18 3.48 -17.64
CA LEU A 62 14.08 2.92 -16.28
C LEU A 62 13.21 3.80 -15.36
N THR A 63 13.21 5.12 -15.61
CA THR A 63 12.44 6.13 -14.88
C THR A 63 11.01 6.32 -15.37
N SER A 64 10.60 5.63 -16.44
CA SER A 64 9.24 5.73 -16.96
C SER A 64 8.20 5.27 -15.95
N VAL A 65 7.03 5.90 -15.98
CA VAL A 65 5.85 5.50 -15.19
C VAL A 65 5.00 4.55 -16.02
N PHE A 66 4.63 3.41 -15.44
CA PHE A 66 3.93 2.32 -16.12
C PHE A 66 2.46 2.21 -15.73
N LYS A 67 2.07 2.92 -14.65
CA LYS A 67 0.68 3.08 -14.18
C LYS A 67 0.07 1.80 -13.61
N GLY A 68 0.89 0.88 -13.09
CA GLY A 68 0.37 -0.18 -12.24
C GLY A 68 -0.31 0.41 -10.99
N ASN A 69 -1.38 -0.25 -10.54
CA ASN A 69 -2.33 0.32 -9.59
C ASN A 69 -2.86 -0.74 -8.59
N PHE A 70 -3.59 -0.29 -7.57
CA PHE A 70 -4.10 -1.15 -6.49
C PHE A 70 -5.10 -2.19 -6.98
N VAL A 71 -6.06 -1.79 -7.81
CA VAL A 71 -7.05 -2.70 -8.42
C VAL A 71 -6.36 -3.76 -9.29
N GLY A 72 -5.43 -3.35 -10.14
CA GLY A 72 -4.66 -4.27 -10.97
C GLY A 72 -3.82 -5.23 -10.14
N THR A 73 -3.24 -4.77 -9.03
CA THR A 73 -2.55 -5.66 -8.08
C THR A 73 -3.51 -6.66 -7.44
N GLN A 74 -4.71 -6.18 -7.06
CA GLN A 74 -5.77 -7.00 -6.47
C GLN A 74 -6.22 -8.13 -7.43
N ASP A 75 -6.39 -7.81 -8.72
CA ASP A 75 -6.77 -8.77 -9.76
C ASP A 75 -5.78 -9.94 -9.90
N GLN A 76 -4.53 -9.73 -9.50
CA GLN A 76 -3.44 -10.69 -9.65
C GLN A 76 -3.04 -11.37 -8.33
N LEU A 77 -3.82 -11.22 -7.25
CA LEU A 77 -3.51 -11.87 -5.97
C LEU A 77 -3.48 -13.41 -6.07
N ALA A 78 -4.33 -14.00 -6.92
CA ALA A 78 -4.29 -15.44 -7.20
C ALA A 78 -2.99 -15.86 -7.91
N TYR A 79 -2.48 -15.02 -8.82
CA TYR A 79 -1.17 -15.23 -9.46
C TYR A 79 -0.03 -15.17 -8.44
N ILE A 80 -0.08 -14.23 -7.48
CA ILE A 80 0.90 -14.15 -6.39
C ILE A 80 0.81 -15.41 -5.49
N LYS A 81 -0.40 -15.85 -5.15
CA LYS A 81 -0.62 -17.00 -4.28
C LYS A 81 -0.22 -18.33 -4.92
N GLY A 82 -0.47 -18.50 -6.23
CA GLY A 82 -0.34 -19.75 -6.96
C GLY A 82 1.03 -20.45 -6.81
N PRO A 83 2.16 -19.74 -6.97
CA PRO A 83 3.50 -20.29 -6.76
C PRO A 83 3.85 -20.63 -5.30
N GLY A 84 2.97 -20.31 -4.34
CA GLY A 84 3.15 -20.64 -2.91
C GLY A 84 3.45 -19.45 -1.99
N ALA A 85 3.24 -18.20 -2.43
CA ALA A 85 3.47 -17.06 -1.55
C ALA A 85 2.55 -17.09 -0.32
N GLY A 86 3.13 -16.85 0.85
CA GLY A 86 2.42 -16.59 2.09
C GLY A 86 2.12 -15.10 2.31
N ALA A 87 2.94 -14.23 1.69
CA ALA A 87 2.81 -12.79 1.82
C ALA A 87 3.18 -12.06 0.52
N THR A 88 2.63 -10.87 0.36
CA THR A 88 3.06 -9.88 -0.63
C THR A 88 3.69 -8.68 0.05
N TRP A 89 4.81 -8.20 -0.49
CA TRP A 89 5.47 -6.97 -0.06
C TRP A 89 5.32 -5.92 -1.16
N LEU A 90 4.58 -4.85 -0.85
CA LEU A 90 4.35 -3.74 -1.75
C LEU A 90 5.48 -2.71 -1.59
N SER A 91 6.04 -2.22 -2.70
CA SER A 91 6.82 -0.97 -2.73
C SER A 91 6.04 0.16 -2.03
N PRO A 92 6.68 1.22 -1.51
CA PRO A 92 5.98 2.22 -0.72
C PRO A 92 4.76 2.80 -1.45
N VAL A 93 3.61 2.73 -0.79
CA VAL A 93 2.29 3.08 -1.36
C VAL A 93 1.75 4.41 -0.85
N LEU A 94 2.51 5.12 -0.01
CA LEU A 94 2.09 6.38 0.60
C LEU A 94 2.40 7.55 -0.32
N LYS A 95 1.64 8.64 -0.18
CA LYS A 95 1.69 9.79 -1.10
C LYS A 95 3.09 10.40 -1.18
N ASN A 96 3.67 10.31 -2.38
CA ASN A 96 4.98 10.87 -2.73
C ASN A 96 4.89 12.31 -3.25
N VAL A 97 6.05 12.94 -3.42
CA VAL A 97 6.16 14.21 -4.16
C VAL A 97 5.72 14.07 -5.62
N PRO A 98 4.95 15.02 -6.16
CA PRO A 98 4.42 14.92 -7.53
C PRO A 98 5.37 15.49 -8.60
N LEU A 99 6.43 16.20 -8.22
CA LEU A 99 7.18 17.11 -9.10
C LEU A 99 8.39 16.48 -9.81
N GLU A 100 8.77 15.26 -9.47
CA GLU A 100 10.00 14.63 -9.97
C GLU A 100 9.71 13.38 -10.82
N GLU A 101 10.23 13.39 -12.06
CA GLU A 101 10.32 12.18 -12.88
C GLU A 101 11.15 11.12 -12.13
N GLY A 102 10.72 9.86 -12.17
CA GLY A 102 11.42 8.78 -11.49
C GLY A 102 10.88 8.39 -10.12
N THR A 103 9.92 9.13 -9.55
CA THR A 103 9.30 8.80 -8.23
C THR A 103 8.27 7.65 -8.27
N TYR A 104 8.29 6.84 -9.34
CA TYR A 104 7.40 5.69 -9.55
C TYR A 104 7.61 4.59 -8.50
N HIS A 105 8.80 4.54 -7.89
CA HIS A 105 9.18 3.53 -6.91
C HIS A 105 8.61 3.80 -5.51
N GLY A 106 8.15 5.02 -5.20
CA GLY A 106 7.47 5.35 -3.95
C GLY A 106 8.33 5.84 -2.78
N TYR A 107 9.66 5.96 -2.93
CA TYR A 107 10.57 6.27 -1.81
C TYR A 107 10.66 7.76 -1.44
N GLY A 108 10.09 8.68 -2.24
CA GLY A 108 10.04 10.13 -1.96
C GLY A 108 8.76 10.54 -1.22
N ILE A 109 8.48 9.93 -0.06
CA ILE A 109 7.23 10.13 0.68
C ILE A 109 7.11 11.59 1.15
N HIS A 110 5.99 12.23 0.84
CA HIS A 110 5.65 13.59 1.27
C HIS A 110 4.50 13.61 2.28
N HIS A 111 3.62 12.58 2.27
CA HIS A 111 2.52 12.49 3.22
C HIS A 111 2.29 11.03 3.68
N SER A 112 2.74 10.73 4.89
CA SER A 112 2.80 9.35 5.43
C SER A 112 1.49 8.77 5.97
N LEU A 113 0.35 9.45 5.76
CA LEU A 113 -0.95 9.01 6.30
C LEU A 113 -1.98 8.74 5.20
N ARG A 114 -1.62 8.97 3.93
CA ARG A 114 -2.51 8.83 2.78
C ARG A 114 -1.85 7.94 1.75
N ALA A 115 -2.61 7.05 1.14
CA ALA A 115 -2.20 6.32 -0.04
C ALA A 115 -1.87 7.29 -1.18
N ASP A 116 -0.95 6.90 -2.05
CA ASP A 116 -0.56 7.69 -3.21
C ASP A 116 -1.68 7.65 -4.27
N PRO A 117 -2.29 8.79 -4.63
CA PRO A 117 -3.36 8.82 -5.61
C PRO A 117 -2.94 8.35 -7.01
N ARG A 118 -1.63 8.28 -7.28
CA ARG A 118 -1.08 7.78 -8.56
C ARG A 118 -1.28 6.27 -8.74
N PHE A 119 -1.44 5.53 -7.65
CA PHE A 119 -1.69 4.08 -7.66
C PHE A 119 -3.17 3.72 -7.59
N ALA A 120 -4.06 4.70 -7.52
CA ALA A 120 -5.50 4.48 -7.51
C ALA A 120 -6.10 4.62 -8.91
N ASN A 121 -7.16 3.88 -9.19
CA ASN A 121 -7.98 4.11 -10.38
C ASN A 121 -8.78 5.41 -10.25
N ASP A 122 -9.33 5.66 -9.07
CA ASP A 122 -9.88 6.96 -8.68
C ASP A 122 -8.99 7.62 -7.61
N PRO A 123 -8.24 8.68 -7.96
CA PRO A 123 -7.39 9.42 -7.02
C PRO A 123 -8.08 9.89 -5.73
N SER A 124 -9.41 10.09 -5.75
CA SER A 124 -10.18 10.48 -4.57
C SER A 124 -10.47 9.34 -3.59
N HIS A 125 -10.36 8.09 -4.05
CA HIS A 125 -10.63 6.85 -3.30
C HIS A 125 -9.36 6.03 -3.02
N ALA A 126 -8.17 6.63 -3.14
CA ALA A 126 -6.90 5.90 -3.03
C ALA A 126 -6.72 5.09 -1.73
N ASP A 127 -7.16 5.63 -0.59
CA ASP A 127 -7.09 4.92 0.68
C ASP A 127 -8.04 3.72 0.73
N ASP A 128 -9.21 3.84 0.09
CA ASP A 128 -10.21 2.78 0.06
C ASP A 128 -9.80 1.65 -0.89
N GLU A 129 -9.19 1.99 -2.04
CA GLU A 129 -8.63 1.00 -2.96
C GLU A 129 -7.46 0.22 -2.31
N LEU A 130 -6.57 0.90 -1.57
CA LEU A 130 -5.50 0.22 -0.83
C LEU A 130 -6.09 -0.72 0.24
N ARG A 131 -7.13 -0.29 0.97
CA ARG A 131 -7.82 -1.16 1.94
C ARG A 131 -8.46 -2.37 1.26
N SER A 132 -9.13 -2.16 0.12
CA SER A 132 -9.72 -3.26 -0.66
C SER A 132 -8.68 -4.28 -1.10
N LEU A 133 -7.52 -3.82 -1.58
CA LEU A 133 -6.40 -4.71 -1.92
C LEU A 133 -5.94 -5.54 -0.72
N VAL A 134 -5.77 -4.91 0.44
CA VAL A 134 -5.36 -5.58 1.68
C VAL A 134 -6.41 -6.59 2.14
N ASP A 135 -7.69 -6.21 2.11
CA ASP A 135 -8.79 -7.10 2.50
C ASP A 135 -8.91 -8.30 1.57
N ALA A 136 -8.77 -8.09 0.26
CA ALA A 136 -8.76 -9.17 -0.72
C ALA A 136 -7.56 -10.11 -0.54
N ALA A 137 -6.37 -9.59 -0.22
CA ALA A 137 -5.21 -10.40 0.09
C ALA A 137 -5.46 -11.27 1.32
N HIS A 138 -6.01 -10.69 2.39
CA HIS A 138 -6.37 -11.41 3.60
C HIS A 138 -7.42 -12.51 3.36
N GLN A 139 -8.42 -12.26 2.51
CA GLN A 139 -9.41 -13.27 2.11
C GLN A 139 -8.78 -14.48 1.42
N LEU A 140 -7.64 -14.30 0.75
CA LEU A 140 -6.86 -15.37 0.12
C LEU A 140 -5.79 -15.98 1.04
N GLY A 141 -5.74 -15.57 2.31
CA GLY A 141 -4.70 -16.00 3.25
C GLY A 141 -3.31 -15.54 2.82
N LEU A 142 -3.20 -14.35 2.24
CA LEU A 142 -1.95 -13.63 2.03
C LEU A 142 -1.78 -12.57 3.11
N TYR A 143 -0.61 -12.51 3.71
CA TYR A 143 -0.20 -11.35 4.50
C TYR A 143 0.25 -10.20 3.59
N VAL A 144 0.13 -8.97 4.06
CA VAL A 144 0.60 -7.78 3.34
C VAL A 144 1.67 -7.06 4.15
N ILE A 145 2.84 -6.86 3.54
CA ILE A 145 3.92 -6.03 4.05
C ILE A 145 3.90 -4.71 3.31
N LEU A 146 3.83 -3.61 4.06
CA LEU A 146 3.96 -2.26 3.53
C LEU A 146 5.40 -1.79 3.72
N ASP A 147 6.06 -1.41 2.63
CA ASP A 147 7.34 -0.71 2.71
C ASP A 147 7.14 0.70 3.28
N ILE A 148 7.91 1.06 4.31
CA ILE A 148 7.82 2.35 5.00
C ILE A 148 9.18 3.03 5.02
N VAL A 149 9.19 4.33 4.74
CA VAL A 149 10.39 5.16 4.78
C VAL A 149 10.26 6.14 5.94
N LEU A 150 11.15 5.99 6.93
CA LEU A 150 11.22 6.89 8.09
C LEU A 150 12.49 7.75 8.10
N SER A 151 13.46 7.42 7.25
CA SER A 151 14.77 8.08 7.22
C SER A 151 14.77 9.45 6.56
N HIS A 152 13.86 9.69 5.61
CA HIS A 152 13.80 10.91 4.80
C HIS A 152 12.39 11.15 4.26
N THR A 153 12.17 12.35 3.74
CA THR A 153 11.00 12.74 2.94
C THR A 153 11.44 13.16 1.54
N GLY A 154 10.51 13.15 0.59
CA GLY A 154 10.69 13.79 -0.72
C GLY A 154 10.44 15.29 -0.67
#